data_AF-A0A8A8D802-F1
#
_entry.id   AF-A0A8A8D802-F1
#
_cell.length_a   1.000
_cell.length_b   1.000
_cell.length_c   1.000
_cell.angle_alpha   90.00
_cell.angle_beta   90.00
_cell.angle_gamma   90.00
#
_symmetry.space_group_name_H-M   'P 1'
#
loop_
_entity.id
_entity.type
_entity.pdbx_description
1 polymer ?
#
loop_
_entity_poly.entity_id
_entity_poly.type
_entity_poly.pdbx_seq_one_letter_code
_entity_poly.pdbx_strand_id
1 'polypeptide(L)'
;MSEADDRLVLATLARLKRVREMRSQIARVAAARQQGVAAQSRRALDAAQAQLAQQVAAKAAIQVRLADDLREARALQEAAADTRTFDRHIGTANASVNQAAHLHRGHEATLADLQRAARKAKAAEDKLEKAGEKALQARAARIERDADEVADGYAVRRFSTAGAWVAGAGDTAGHASTPPEAAAAFDAEMSDPAGEAAADDAAPPAAAERRC
;
A
#
# COMPACT_ATOMS: atom_id res chain seq x y z
N MET A 1 -13.62 -15.65 23.62
CA MET A 1 -13.87 -14.42 22.84
C MET A 1 -15.09 -14.66 22.00
N SER A 2 -16.01 -13.71 21.98
CA SER A 2 -17.27 -13.82 21.24
C SER A 2 -17.09 -13.44 19.77
N GLU A 3 -17.98 -13.90 18.89
CA GLU A 3 -18.01 -13.48 17.48
C GLU A 3 -18.14 -11.95 17.34
N ALA A 4 -18.82 -11.29 18.28
CA ALA A 4 -18.92 -9.84 18.35
C ALA A 4 -17.55 -9.18 18.57
N ASP A 5 -16.70 -9.76 19.43
CA ASP A 5 -15.34 -9.26 19.69
C ASP A 5 -14.47 -9.37 18.44
N ASP A 6 -14.59 -10.48 17.70
CA ASP A 6 -13.86 -10.71 16.45
C ASP A 6 -14.25 -9.70 15.37
N ARG A 7 -15.55 -9.39 15.23
CA ARG A 7 -16.03 -8.36 14.30
C ARG A 7 -15.48 -6.98 14.66
N LEU A 8 -15.43 -6.63 15.95
CA LEU A 8 -14.83 -5.37 16.42
C LEU A 8 -13.32 -5.31 16.13
N VAL A 9 -12.58 -6.40 16.37
CA VAL A 9 -11.14 -6.49 16.06
C VAL A 9 -10.90 -6.33 14.56
N LEU A 10 -11.67 -7.02 13.70
CA LEU A 10 -11.52 -6.88 12.26
C LEU A 10 -11.88 -5.47 11.77
N ALA A 11 -12.93 -4.85 12.31
CA ALA A 11 -13.31 -3.48 11.97
C ALA A 11 -12.22 -2.46 12.37
N THR A 12 -11.62 -2.63 13.55
CA THR A 12 -10.52 -1.77 14.01
C THR A 12 -9.26 -1.96 13.18
N LEU A 13 -8.89 -3.20 12.84
CA LEU A 13 -7.76 -3.50 11.94
C LEU A 13 -7.99 -2.91 10.54
N ALA A 14 -9.20 -3.02 9.99
CA ALA A 14 -9.55 -2.41 8.69
C ALA A 14 -9.41 -0.88 8.73
N ARG A 15 -9.85 -0.23 9.82
CA ARG A 15 -9.67 1.21 10.01
C ARG A 15 -8.18 1.59 10.09
N LEU A 16 -7.38 0.82 10.82
CA LEU A 16 -5.94 1.05 10.93
C LEU A 16 -5.22 0.83 9.59
N LYS A 17 -5.62 -0.18 8.80
CA LYS A 17 -5.09 -0.44 7.46
C LYS A 17 -5.29 0.78 6.56
N ARG A 18 -6.52 1.33 6.49
CA ARG A 18 -6.81 2.55 5.71
C ARG A 18 -5.93 3.75 6.11
N VAL A 19 -5.76 3.98 7.42
CA VAL A 19 -4.90 5.08 7.91
C VAL A 19 -3.44 4.86 7.53
N ARG A 20 -2.94 3.63 7.61
CA ARG A 20 -1.54 3.30 7.31
C ARG A 20 -1.27 3.32 5.81
N GLU A 21 -2.20 2.84 5.00
CA GLU A 21 -2.16 2.96 3.55
C GLU A 21 -2.08 4.44 3.13
N MET A 22 -2.94 5.29 3.68
CA MET A 22 -2.89 6.73 3.42
C MET A 22 -1.53 7.34 3.82
N ARG A 23 -0.96 6.95 4.98
CA ARG A 23 0.40 7.41 5.39
C ARG A 23 1.50 6.90 4.45
N SER A 24 1.39 5.66 3.98
CA SER A 24 2.28 5.03 3.00
C SER A 24 2.22 5.77 1.66
N GLN A 25 1.03 6.12 1.20
CA GLN A 25 0.82 6.93 0.00
C GLN A 25 1.42 8.34 0.16
N ILE A 26 1.16 9.03 1.27
CA ILE A 26 1.75 10.36 1.54
C ILE A 26 3.28 10.30 1.53
N ALA A 27 3.88 9.29 2.18
CA ALA A 27 5.34 9.13 2.20
C ALA A 27 5.91 8.88 0.80
N ARG A 28 5.24 8.05 -0.03
CA ARG A 28 5.64 7.80 -1.42
C ARG A 28 5.54 9.07 -2.28
N VAL A 29 4.45 9.82 -2.16
CA VAL A 29 4.25 11.06 -2.90
C VAL A 29 5.28 12.12 -2.48
N ALA A 30 5.55 12.24 -1.18
CA ALA A 30 6.58 13.15 -0.68
C ALA A 30 7.97 12.78 -1.23
N ALA A 31 8.33 11.49 -1.21
CA ALA A 31 9.59 11.03 -1.79
C ALA A 31 9.66 11.30 -3.30
N ALA A 32 8.60 11.03 -4.06
CA ALA A 32 8.54 11.29 -5.50
C ALA A 32 8.67 12.79 -5.84
N ARG A 33 8.00 13.66 -5.07
CA ARG A 33 8.16 15.12 -5.20
C ARG A 33 9.61 15.53 -4.93
N GLN A 34 10.23 14.98 -3.89
CA GLN A 34 11.62 15.28 -3.55
C GLN A 34 12.61 14.75 -4.59
N GLN A 35 12.31 13.66 -5.31
CA GLN A 35 13.10 13.22 -6.45
C GLN A 35 13.12 14.28 -7.56
N GLY A 36 11.98 14.91 -7.83
CA GLY A 36 11.89 16.02 -8.78
C GLY A 36 12.78 17.21 -8.37
N VAL A 37 12.74 17.60 -7.09
CA VAL A 37 13.59 18.67 -6.53
C VAL A 37 15.07 18.32 -6.62
N ALA A 38 15.45 17.08 -6.26
CA ALA A 38 16.82 16.62 -6.36
C ALA A 38 17.31 16.63 -7.82
N ALA A 39 16.49 16.17 -8.77
CA ALA A 39 16.82 16.23 -10.20
C ALA A 39 16.96 17.67 -10.72
N GLN A 40 16.08 18.59 -10.29
CA GLN A 40 16.20 20.01 -10.64
C GLN A 40 17.48 20.62 -10.07
N SER A 41 17.80 20.32 -8.80
CA SER A 41 19.02 20.80 -8.16
C SER A 41 20.29 20.26 -8.85
N ARG A 42 20.24 19.04 -9.38
CA ARG A 42 21.33 18.48 -10.17
C ARG A 42 21.54 19.24 -11.46
N ARG A 43 20.46 19.51 -12.22
CA ARG A 43 20.54 20.33 -13.44
C ARG A 43 21.08 21.73 -13.16
N ALA A 44 20.70 22.33 -12.03
CA ALA A 44 21.22 23.64 -11.62
C ALA A 44 22.72 23.59 -11.32
N LEU A 45 23.20 22.53 -10.65
CA LEU A 45 24.63 22.30 -10.43
C LEU A 45 25.39 22.12 -11.75
N ASP A 46 24.88 21.30 -12.66
CA ASP A 46 25.49 21.07 -13.97
C ASP A 46 25.56 22.38 -14.78
N ALA A 47 24.51 23.22 -14.72
CA ALA A 47 24.51 24.54 -15.36
C ALA A 47 25.54 25.50 -14.76
N ALA A 48 25.69 25.53 -13.43
CA ALA A 48 26.70 26.34 -12.77
C ALA A 48 28.13 25.89 -13.14
N GLN A 49 28.36 24.57 -13.25
CA GLN A 49 29.64 24.01 -13.70
C GLN A 49 29.95 24.38 -15.15
N ALA A 50 28.94 24.31 -16.03
CA ALA A 50 29.08 24.74 -17.42
C ALA A 50 29.45 26.23 -17.52
N GLN A 51 28.80 27.09 -16.72
CA GLN A 51 29.14 28.52 -16.66
C GLN A 51 30.58 28.75 -16.19
N LEU A 52 31.02 28.04 -15.14
CA LEU A 52 32.41 28.12 -14.66
C LEU A 52 33.40 27.70 -15.77
N ALA A 53 33.12 26.59 -16.45
CA ALA A 53 33.97 26.11 -17.55
C ALA A 53 34.05 27.13 -18.70
N GLN A 54 32.94 27.79 -19.05
CA GLN A 54 32.92 28.85 -20.06
C GLN A 54 33.81 30.04 -19.66
N GLN A 55 33.76 30.48 -18.40
CA GLN A 55 34.60 31.59 -17.92
C GLN A 55 36.08 31.23 -17.92
N VAL A 56 36.43 30.01 -17.52
CA VAL A 56 37.81 29.50 -17.56
C VAL A 56 38.31 29.40 -19.00
N ALA A 57 37.49 28.88 -19.92
CA ALA A 57 37.83 28.80 -21.34
C ALA A 57 38.02 30.18 -21.98
N ALA A 58 37.15 31.15 -21.67
CA ALA A 58 37.27 32.52 -22.14
C ALA A 58 38.57 33.18 -21.65
N LYS A 59 38.91 32.99 -20.37
CA LYS A 59 40.20 33.44 -19.82
C LYS A 59 41.39 32.79 -20.53
N ALA A 60 41.35 31.48 -20.75
CA ALA A 60 42.40 30.77 -21.46
C ALA A 60 42.59 31.27 -22.90
N ALA A 61 41.50 31.56 -23.63
CA ALA A 61 41.57 32.13 -24.97
C ALA A 61 42.21 33.52 -25.02
N ILE A 62 42.04 34.33 -23.97
CA ILE A 62 42.75 35.62 -23.84
C ILE A 62 44.25 35.39 -23.61
N GLN A 63 44.60 34.42 -22.75
CA GLN A 63 46.00 34.08 -22.48
C GLN A 63 46.73 33.54 -23.71
N VAL A 64 46.07 32.74 -24.55
CA VAL A 64 46.65 32.26 -25.81
C VAL A 64 46.91 33.42 -26.77
N ARG A 65 45.91 34.29 -27.01
CA ARG A 65 46.08 35.48 -27.86
C ARG A 65 47.20 36.40 -27.36
N LEU A 66 47.31 36.58 -26.05
CA LEU A 66 48.38 37.34 -25.42
C LEU A 66 49.77 36.74 -25.65
N ALA A 67 49.89 35.41 -25.62
CA ALA A 67 51.16 34.74 -25.86
C ALA A 67 51.64 34.93 -27.32
N ASP A 68 50.70 35.05 -28.26
CA ASP A 68 50.98 35.27 -29.67
C ASP A 68 51.32 36.75 -29.98
N ASP A 69 50.67 37.72 -29.33
CA ASP A 69 50.77 39.17 -29.61
C ASP A 69 51.44 40.00 -28.49
N LEU A 70 52.72 39.74 -28.20
CA LEU A 70 53.47 40.39 -27.10
C LEU A 70 54.06 41.79 -27.43
N ARG A 71 53.82 42.33 -28.63
CA ARG A 71 54.60 43.47 -29.16
C ARG A 71 54.04 44.85 -28.82
N GLU A 72 52.78 44.96 -28.41
CA GLU A 72 52.13 46.24 -28.16
C GLU A 72 51.76 46.44 -26.69
N ALA A 73 52.32 47.49 -26.06
CA ALA A 73 52.11 47.79 -24.64
C ALA A 73 50.65 48.06 -24.26
N ARG A 74 49.85 48.62 -25.19
CA ARG A 74 48.41 48.83 -24.97
C ARG A 74 47.62 47.53 -24.95
N ALA A 75 47.92 46.60 -25.86
CA ALA A 75 47.29 45.27 -25.90
C ALA A 75 47.58 44.47 -24.61
N LEU A 76 48.81 44.56 -24.09
CA LEU A 76 49.18 43.96 -22.80
C LEU A 76 48.38 44.56 -21.63
N GLN A 77 48.15 45.87 -21.63
CA GLN A 77 47.40 46.56 -20.58
C GLN A 77 45.89 46.22 -20.63
N GLU A 78 45.30 46.17 -21.81
CA GLU A 78 43.89 45.76 -22.01
C GLU A 78 43.68 44.32 -21.56
N ALA A 79 44.56 43.41 -21.98
CA ALA A 79 44.44 42.01 -21.59
C ALA A 79 44.70 41.78 -20.08
N ALA A 80 45.51 42.63 -19.43
CA ALA A 80 45.64 42.65 -17.97
C ALA A 80 44.37 43.17 -17.25
N ALA A 81 43.58 44.02 -17.89
CA ALA A 81 42.26 44.41 -17.40
C ALA A 81 41.23 43.29 -17.59
N ASP A 82 41.25 42.62 -18.76
CA ASP A 82 40.36 41.50 -19.06
C ASP A 82 40.60 40.32 -18.13
N THR A 83 41.87 39.93 -17.91
CA THR A 83 42.22 38.83 -16.99
C THR A 83 41.71 39.09 -15.57
N ARG A 84 41.87 40.31 -15.03
CA ARG A 84 41.30 40.70 -13.72
C ARG A 84 39.77 40.61 -13.70
N THR A 85 39.12 40.91 -14.81
CA THR A 85 37.66 40.84 -14.95
C THR A 85 37.20 39.37 -14.96
N PHE A 86 37.86 38.51 -15.74
CA PHE A 86 37.59 37.07 -15.74
C PHE A 86 37.92 36.41 -14.40
N ASP A 87 38.93 36.86 -13.67
CA ASP A 87 39.22 36.35 -12.32
C ASP A 87 38.07 36.62 -11.36
N ARG A 88 37.45 37.80 -11.42
CA ARG A 88 36.24 38.10 -10.66
C ARG A 88 35.07 37.22 -11.10
N HIS A 89 34.86 37.05 -12.41
CA HIS A 89 33.78 36.19 -12.93
C HIS A 89 33.96 34.73 -12.52
N ILE A 90 35.17 34.17 -12.62
CA ILE A 90 35.51 32.82 -12.16
C ILE A 90 35.30 32.70 -10.65
N GLY A 91 35.67 33.72 -9.87
CA GLY A 91 35.39 33.76 -8.44
C GLY A 91 33.89 33.67 -8.13
N THR A 92 33.06 34.47 -8.81
CA THR A 92 31.61 34.43 -8.65
C THR A 92 30.99 33.11 -9.13
N ALA A 93 31.48 32.55 -10.24
CA ALA A 93 31.02 31.26 -10.77
C ALA A 93 31.38 30.10 -9.83
N ASN A 94 32.57 30.12 -9.22
CA ASN A 94 32.96 29.15 -8.19
C ASN A 94 32.06 29.24 -6.96
N ALA A 95 31.73 30.45 -6.50
CA ALA A 95 30.79 30.63 -5.39
C ALA A 95 29.40 30.05 -5.73
N SER A 96 28.93 30.29 -6.95
CA SER A 96 27.67 29.72 -7.47
C SER A 96 27.69 28.19 -7.50
N VAL A 97 28.76 27.58 -8.02
CA VAL A 97 28.94 26.12 -8.03
C VAL A 97 28.93 25.54 -6.62
N ASN A 98 29.67 26.16 -5.69
CA ASN A 98 29.71 25.72 -4.30
C ASN A 98 28.33 25.79 -3.65
N GLN A 99 27.61 26.90 -3.84
CA GLN A 99 26.24 27.05 -3.33
C GLN A 99 25.30 26.00 -3.92
N ALA A 100 25.32 25.79 -5.24
CA ALA A 100 24.51 24.77 -5.91
C ALA A 100 24.86 23.36 -5.41
N ALA A 101 26.13 23.06 -5.18
CA ALA A 101 26.59 21.77 -4.66
C ALA A 101 26.15 21.54 -3.20
N HIS A 102 26.13 22.58 -2.37
CA HIS A 102 25.59 22.50 -1.01
C HIS A 102 24.08 22.24 -1.01
N LEU A 103 23.32 22.97 -1.85
CA LEU A 103 21.87 22.76 -1.99
C LEU A 103 21.55 21.36 -2.51
N HIS A 104 22.25 20.90 -3.55
CA HIS A 104 22.07 19.57 -4.12
C HIS A 104 22.29 18.47 -3.08
N ARG A 105 23.39 18.52 -2.31
CA ARG A 105 23.64 17.59 -1.20
C ARG A 105 22.53 17.61 -0.14
N GLY A 106 22.03 18.80 0.18
CA GLY A 106 20.88 18.95 1.10
C GLY A 106 19.63 18.25 0.57
N HIS A 107 19.30 18.44 -0.71
CA HIS A 107 18.15 17.80 -1.35
C HIS A 107 18.28 16.28 -1.48
N GLU A 108 19.50 15.78 -1.68
CA GLU A 108 19.78 14.34 -1.70
C GLU A 108 19.64 13.71 -0.31
N ALA A 109 20.11 14.40 0.74
CA ALA A 109 19.96 13.94 2.11
C ALA A 109 18.47 13.83 2.51
N THR A 110 17.68 14.87 2.21
CA THR A 110 16.23 14.83 2.49
C THR A 110 15.50 13.77 1.66
N LEU A 111 15.94 13.53 0.41
CA LEU A 111 15.41 12.44 -0.41
C LEU A 111 15.67 11.07 0.24
N ALA A 112 16.89 10.83 0.72
CA ALA A 112 17.24 9.59 1.40
C ALA A 112 16.39 9.37 2.67
N ASP A 113 16.13 10.43 3.44
CA ASP A 113 15.25 10.38 4.62
C ASP A 113 13.81 10.03 4.26
N LEU A 114 13.26 10.66 3.21
CA LEU A 114 11.91 10.35 2.73
C LEU A 114 11.79 8.93 2.18
N GLN A 115 12.81 8.43 1.49
CA GLN A 115 12.83 7.04 1.03
C GLN A 115 12.88 6.05 2.20
N ARG A 116 13.66 6.34 3.24
CA ARG A 116 13.68 5.54 4.48
C ARG A 116 12.31 5.57 5.16
N ALA A 117 11.68 6.73 5.25
CA ALA A 117 10.34 6.89 5.81
C ALA A 117 9.28 6.10 5.00
N ALA A 118 9.36 6.12 3.67
CA ALA A 118 8.46 5.37 2.80
C ALA A 118 8.62 3.85 2.99
N ARG A 119 9.85 3.34 3.08
CA ARG A 119 10.12 1.92 3.38
C ARG A 119 9.56 1.52 4.74
N LYS A 120 9.75 2.37 5.76
CA LYS A 120 9.20 2.14 7.11
C LYS A 120 7.66 2.15 7.12
N ALA A 121 7.04 3.03 6.34
CA ALA A 121 5.59 3.10 6.21
C ALA A 121 5.04 1.83 5.56
N LYS A 122 5.66 1.35 4.47
CA LYS A 122 5.30 0.09 3.82
C LYS A 122 5.47 -1.11 4.76
N ALA A 123 6.59 -1.20 5.49
CA ALA A 123 6.79 -2.27 6.46
C ALA A 123 5.73 -2.27 7.59
N ALA A 124 5.16 -1.11 7.94
CA ALA A 124 4.07 -1.02 8.91
C ALA A 124 2.72 -1.43 8.32
N GLU A 125 2.51 -1.18 7.02
CA GLU A 125 1.35 -1.65 6.26
C GLU A 125 1.35 -3.19 6.17
N ASP A 126 2.48 -3.78 5.77
CA ASP A 126 2.65 -5.24 5.68
C ASP A 126 2.41 -5.95 7.04
N LYS A 127 2.80 -5.29 8.15
CA LYS A 127 2.54 -5.83 9.50
C LYS A 127 1.06 -5.86 9.85
N LEU A 128 0.29 -4.85 9.44
CA LEU A 128 -1.15 -4.83 9.65
C LEU A 128 -1.88 -5.82 8.75
N GLU A 129 -1.39 -6.00 7.53
CA GLU A 129 -1.92 -7.02 6.61
C GLU A 129 -1.77 -8.42 7.22
N LYS A 130 -0.56 -8.77 7.66
CA LYS A 130 -0.31 -10.04 8.38
C LYS A 130 -1.13 -10.19 9.66
N ALA A 131 -1.35 -9.11 10.40
CA ALA A 131 -2.20 -9.14 11.59
C ALA A 131 -3.67 -9.39 11.24
N GLY A 132 -4.16 -8.78 10.15
CA GLY A 132 -5.50 -9.02 9.61
C GLY A 132 -5.71 -10.46 9.15
N GLU A 133 -4.75 -11.01 8.39
CA GLU A 133 -4.77 -12.41 7.96
C GLU A 133 -4.84 -13.37 9.14
N LYS A 134 -4.00 -13.16 10.16
CA LYS A 134 -4.02 -13.98 11.39
C LYS A 134 -5.34 -13.87 12.14
N ALA A 135 -5.94 -12.68 12.21
CA ALA A 135 -7.25 -12.50 12.85
C ALA A 135 -8.36 -13.25 12.10
N LEU A 136 -8.33 -13.22 10.75
CA LEU A 136 -9.27 -13.97 9.91
C LEU A 136 -9.08 -15.49 10.07
N GLN A 137 -7.84 -15.97 10.06
CA GLN A 137 -7.53 -17.40 10.29
C GLN A 137 -7.97 -17.87 11.68
N ALA A 138 -7.71 -17.07 12.72
CA ALA A 138 -8.14 -17.40 14.08
C ALA A 138 -9.66 -17.47 14.20
N ARG A 139 -10.39 -16.58 13.50
CA ARG A 139 -11.86 -16.62 13.42
C ARG A 139 -12.34 -17.85 12.66
N ALA A 140 -11.76 -18.16 11.50
CA ALA A 140 -12.12 -19.34 10.71
C ALA A 140 -11.92 -20.64 11.52
N ALA A 141 -10.78 -20.79 12.18
CA ALA A 141 -10.50 -21.95 13.03
C ALA A 141 -11.42 -22.07 14.25
N ARG A 142 -11.98 -20.94 14.75
CA ARG A 142 -13.02 -20.98 15.79
C ARG A 142 -14.33 -21.49 15.22
N ILE A 143 -14.76 -20.93 14.09
CA ILE A 143 -16.00 -21.35 13.41
C ILE A 143 -15.96 -22.84 13.05
N GLU A 144 -14.81 -23.33 12.59
CA GLU A 144 -14.60 -24.76 12.31
C GLU A 144 -14.75 -25.61 13.58
N ARG A 145 -14.08 -25.22 14.68
CA ARG A 145 -14.22 -25.92 15.96
C ARG A 145 -15.64 -25.89 16.51
N ASP A 146 -16.32 -24.75 16.43
CA ASP A 146 -17.71 -24.62 16.87
C ASP A 146 -18.64 -25.52 16.02
N ALA A 147 -18.36 -25.67 14.71
CA ALA A 147 -19.11 -26.56 13.83
C ALA A 147 -18.84 -28.04 14.15
N ASP A 148 -17.58 -28.41 14.42
CA ASP A 148 -17.20 -29.77 14.84
C ASP A 148 -17.88 -30.13 16.18
N GLU A 149 -17.90 -29.22 17.16
CA GLU A 149 -18.59 -29.42 18.44
C GLU A 149 -20.10 -29.65 18.27
N VAL A 150 -20.75 -28.92 17.34
CA VAL A 150 -22.17 -29.13 17.02
C VAL A 150 -22.40 -30.49 16.36
N ALA A 151 -21.53 -30.89 15.43
CA ALA A 151 -21.59 -32.18 14.77
C ALA A 151 -21.39 -33.34 15.75
N ASP A 152 -20.39 -33.23 16.64
CA ASP A 152 -20.13 -34.20 17.71
C ASP A 152 -21.29 -34.30 18.68
N GLY A 153 -21.86 -33.15 19.11
CA GLY A 153 -23.04 -33.12 19.96
C GLY A 153 -24.26 -33.78 19.30
N TYR A 154 -24.44 -33.62 18.00
CA TYR A 154 -25.47 -34.32 17.24
C TYR A 154 -25.21 -35.83 17.16
N ALA A 155 -23.97 -36.23 16.87
CA ALA A 155 -23.57 -37.64 16.84
C ALA A 155 -23.81 -38.32 18.20
N VAL A 156 -23.36 -37.71 19.30
CA VAL A 156 -23.59 -38.22 20.66
C VAL A 156 -25.07 -38.39 20.95
N ARG A 157 -25.91 -37.39 20.63
CA ARG A 157 -27.37 -37.50 20.81
C ARG A 157 -27.94 -38.66 19.98
N ARG A 158 -27.57 -38.78 18.71
CA ARG A 158 -28.03 -39.86 17.82
C ARG A 158 -27.62 -41.25 18.31
N PHE A 159 -26.38 -41.43 18.76
CA PHE A 159 -25.92 -42.72 19.30
C PHE A 159 -26.55 -43.03 20.66
N SER A 160 -26.78 -42.02 21.52
CA SER A 160 -27.47 -42.21 22.80
C SER A 160 -28.94 -42.59 22.63
N THR A 161 -29.65 -42.00 21.66
CA THR A 161 -31.04 -42.36 21.37
C THR A 161 -31.11 -43.73 20.71
N ALA A 162 -30.25 -44.04 19.73
CA ALA A 162 -30.18 -45.38 19.14
C ALA A 162 -29.87 -46.48 20.17
N GLY A 163 -29.02 -46.20 21.18
CA GLY A 163 -28.78 -47.10 22.31
C GLY A 163 -30.01 -47.31 23.19
N ALA A 164 -30.88 -46.31 23.35
CA ALA A 164 -32.15 -46.45 24.06
C ALA A 164 -33.17 -47.29 23.26
N TRP A 165 -33.18 -47.19 21.92
CA TRP A 165 -34.01 -48.05 21.06
C TRP A 165 -33.51 -49.50 21.03
N VAL A 166 -32.21 -49.75 21.11
CA VAL A 166 -31.63 -51.11 21.18
C VAL A 166 -31.77 -51.71 22.59
N ALA A 167 -31.63 -50.92 23.65
CA ALA A 167 -31.88 -51.39 25.03
C ALA A 167 -33.38 -51.63 25.31
N GLY A 168 -34.28 -50.89 24.66
CA GLY A 168 -35.74 -51.15 24.70
C GLY A 168 -36.20 -52.32 23.82
N ALA A 169 -35.40 -52.73 22.84
CA ALA A 169 -35.66 -53.91 22.02
C ALA A 169 -35.23 -55.23 22.69
N GLY A 170 -34.49 -55.18 23.80
CA GLY A 170 -34.11 -56.34 24.59
C GLY A 170 -35.20 -56.85 25.54
N ASP A 171 -36.28 -56.09 25.78
CA ASP A 171 -37.33 -56.44 26.75
C ASP A 171 -38.74 -56.05 26.29
N THR A 172 -39.03 -56.24 24.99
CA THR A 172 -40.40 -56.15 24.45
C THR A 172 -40.77 -57.41 23.67
N ALA A 173 -40.80 -58.53 24.38
CA ALA A 173 -41.75 -59.59 24.07
C ALA A 173 -43.17 -59.07 24.38
N GLY A 174 -43.77 -58.27 23.50
CA GLY A 174 -45.15 -57.80 23.66
C GLY A 174 -45.52 -56.54 22.89
N HIS A 175 -45.96 -56.74 21.65
CA HIS A 175 -46.98 -55.94 20.94
C HIS A 175 -47.01 -54.40 21.14
N ALA A 176 -46.55 -53.67 20.12
CA ALA A 176 -47.32 -52.56 19.55
C ALA A 176 -46.83 -52.28 18.13
N SER A 177 -47.46 -52.92 17.15
CA SER A 177 -47.42 -52.49 15.76
C SER A 177 -48.04 -51.10 15.69
N THR A 178 -47.25 -50.08 15.43
CA THR A 178 -47.77 -48.77 15.03
C THR A 178 -48.64 -48.94 13.78
N PRO A 179 -49.89 -48.45 13.77
CA PRO A 179 -50.73 -48.52 12.58
C PRO A 179 -50.04 -47.79 11.42
N PRO A 180 -50.06 -48.34 10.20
CA PRO A 180 -49.38 -47.75 9.04
C PRO A 180 -49.87 -46.32 8.69
N GLU A 181 -51.07 -45.94 9.15
CA GLU A 181 -51.60 -44.58 9.00
C GLU A 181 -50.84 -43.51 9.81
N ALA A 182 -50.30 -43.86 10.98
CA ALA A 182 -49.56 -42.90 11.82
C ALA A 182 -48.16 -42.61 11.26
N ALA A 183 -47.54 -43.60 10.59
CA ALA A 183 -46.27 -43.40 9.88
C ALA A 183 -46.47 -42.60 8.59
N ALA A 184 -47.57 -42.82 7.86
CA ALA A 184 -47.89 -42.09 6.64
C ALA A 184 -48.24 -40.61 6.90
N ALA A 185 -48.90 -40.30 8.03
CA ALA A 185 -49.20 -38.91 8.40
C ALA A 185 -47.94 -38.10 8.74
N PHE A 186 -46.97 -38.72 9.42
CA PHE A 186 -45.70 -38.08 9.76
C PHE A 186 -44.81 -37.88 8.52
N ASP A 187 -44.77 -38.85 7.60
CA ASP A 187 -44.04 -38.70 6.33
C ASP A 187 -44.69 -37.67 5.40
N ALA A 188 -46.02 -37.51 5.42
CA ALA A 188 -46.72 -36.46 4.69
C ALA A 188 -46.44 -35.05 5.25
N GLU A 189 -46.31 -34.93 6.58
CA GLU A 189 -45.97 -33.66 7.25
C GLU A 189 -44.49 -33.27 7.04
N MET A 190 -43.59 -34.24 6.86
CA MET A 190 -42.17 -34.00 6.58
C MET A 190 -41.83 -33.85 5.09
N SER A 191 -42.73 -34.29 4.20
CA SER A 191 -42.52 -34.25 2.75
C SER A 191 -43.19 -33.06 2.05
N ASP A 192 -43.81 -32.14 2.80
CA ASP A 192 -44.37 -30.92 2.23
C ASP A 192 -43.21 -29.99 1.78
N PRO A 193 -42.94 -29.84 0.47
CA PRO A 193 -42.02 -28.82 0.04
C PRO A 193 -42.76 -27.50 0.22
N ALA A 194 -42.27 -26.66 1.14
CA ALA A 194 -42.54 -25.23 1.10
C ALA A 194 -42.03 -24.67 -0.23
N GLY A 195 -42.82 -24.87 -1.27
CA GLY A 195 -42.69 -24.30 -2.58
C GLY A 195 -43.62 -23.11 -2.65
N GLU A 196 -43.06 -21.92 -2.47
CA GLU A 196 -43.43 -20.83 -3.35
C GLU A 196 -42.17 -20.03 -3.69
N ALA A 197 -41.51 -20.53 -4.74
CA ALA A 197 -40.64 -19.75 -5.56
C ALA A 197 -41.47 -18.62 -6.21
N ALA A 198 -41.60 -17.50 -5.51
CA ALA A 198 -41.91 -16.24 -6.14
C ALA A 198 -40.65 -15.76 -6.87
N ALA A 199 -40.57 -16.13 -8.14
CA ALA A 199 -39.79 -15.40 -9.11
C ALA A 199 -40.31 -13.95 -9.14
N ASP A 200 -39.56 -13.02 -8.59
CA ASP A 200 -39.72 -11.60 -8.91
C ASP A 200 -38.45 -11.14 -9.63
N ASP A 201 -38.45 -11.46 -10.92
CA ASP A 201 -37.55 -10.90 -11.93
C ASP A 201 -38.00 -9.46 -12.18
N ALA A 202 -37.56 -8.54 -11.33
CA ALA A 202 -37.69 -7.11 -11.54
C ALA A 202 -36.33 -6.52 -11.93
N ALA A 203 -36.04 -6.60 -13.22
CA ALA A 203 -34.95 -5.89 -13.88
C ALA A 203 -34.91 -4.40 -13.49
N PRO A 204 -33.71 -3.80 -13.25
CA PRO A 204 -33.60 -2.37 -13.02
C PRO A 204 -33.89 -1.60 -14.32
N PRO A 205 -34.77 -0.59 -14.35
CA PRO A 205 -34.90 0.26 -15.52
C PRO A 205 -33.63 1.07 -15.72
N ALA A 206 -33.21 1.08 -16.99
CA ALA A 206 -31.97 1.63 -17.50
C ALA A 206 -31.71 3.09 -17.11
N ALA A 207 -30.42 3.38 -16.95
CA ALA A 207 -29.85 4.72 -16.94
C ALA A 207 -30.34 5.53 -18.15
N ALA A 208 -31.13 6.56 -17.88
CA ALA A 208 -31.36 7.63 -18.84
C ALA A 208 -30.23 8.66 -18.68
N GLU A 209 -29.27 8.59 -19.60
CA GLU A 209 -28.46 9.74 -19.97
C GLU A 209 -29.39 10.89 -20.38
N ARG A 210 -29.33 12.02 -19.67
CA ARG A 210 -29.66 13.32 -20.25
C ARG A 210 -28.66 14.37 -19.81
N ARG A 211 -27.85 14.74 -20.79
CA ARG A 211 -27.21 16.05 -20.95
C ARG A 211 -28.24 17.17 -20.71
N CYS A 212 -27.86 18.14 -19.90
CA CYS A 212 -27.85 19.58 -20.18
C CYS A 212 -27.02 20.26 -19.08
#